data_AF-A0A9X2NV72-F1
#
_entry.id   AF-A0A9X2NV72-F1
#
_cell.length_a   1.000
_cell.length_b   1.000
_cell.length_c   1.000
_cell.angle_alpha   90.00
_cell.angle_beta   90.00
_cell.angle_gamma   90.00
#
_symmetry.space_group_name_H-M   'P 1'
#
loop_
_entity.id
_entity.type
_entity.pdbx_description
1 polymer ?
#
loop_
_entity_poly.entity_id
_entity_poly.type
_entity_poly.pdbx_seq_one_letter_code
_entity_poly.pdbx_strand_id
1 'polypeptide(L)'
;MYPYAWTFQIVSLVMLMLLVLRRVTMSRWFMFYVGGCYVLYAIVQNVAVTDKYGFSIVTVNVVMMLLVALLWMREAWRGSSRLTFGNLNRRTAWLIPAALFCLWWPMDMMRGAEPDFSPIHLFAGGSAMAFCPMTPVFLVLLLLSKENIDLTLLRVTALVGFIIGCYNMGNFATDAGFYLGLYHLPLVGISLYALLKSKRKNKI
;
A
#
# COMPACT_ATOMS: atom_id res chain seq x y z
N MET A 1 14.71 -6.63 -12.32
CA MET A 1 13.30 -6.81 -11.95
C MET A 1 12.98 -8.30 -11.98
N TYR A 2 12.36 -8.83 -10.92
CA TYR A 2 12.12 -10.27 -10.83
C TYR A 2 11.15 -10.76 -11.92
N PRO A 3 11.37 -11.95 -12.51
CA PRO A 3 10.51 -12.50 -13.55
C PRO A 3 9.05 -12.70 -13.13
N TYR A 4 8.76 -12.71 -11.82
CA TYR A 4 7.41 -12.84 -11.26
C TYR A 4 6.77 -11.49 -10.87
N ALA A 5 7.44 -10.36 -11.05
CA ALA A 5 6.89 -9.06 -10.66
C ALA A 5 5.57 -8.73 -11.36
N TRP A 6 5.53 -9.00 -12.67
CA TRP A 6 4.34 -8.78 -13.50
C TRP A 6 3.16 -9.67 -13.06
N THR A 7 3.39 -10.87 -12.50
CA THR A 7 2.29 -11.71 -12.01
C THR A 7 1.59 -11.08 -10.82
N PHE A 8 2.35 -10.52 -9.87
CA PHE A 8 1.77 -9.78 -8.74
C PHE A 8 1.02 -8.52 -9.18
N GLN A 9 1.54 -7.84 -10.21
CA GLN A 9 0.90 -6.67 -10.79
C GLN A 9 -0.45 -7.03 -11.42
N ILE A 10 -0.50 -8.05 -12.27
CA ILE A 10 -1.74 -8.53 -12.88
C ILE A 10 -2.74 -8.99 -11.82
N VAL A 11 -2.29 -9.76 -10.82
CA VAL A 11 -3.17 -10.21 -9.73
C VAL A 11 -3.75 -9.00 -8.97
N SER A 12 -2.93 -7.98 -8.66
CA SER A 12 -3.41 -6.75 -8.03
C SER A 12 -4.47 -6.05 -8.87
N LEU A 13 -4.24 -5.90 -10.18
CA LEU A 13 -5.18 -5.27 -11.10
C LEU A 13 -6.49 -6.04 -11.18
N VAL A 14 -6.43 -7.37 -11.28
CA VAL A 14 -7.61 -8.24 -11.30
C VAL A 14 -8.37 -8.11 -9.98
N MET A 15 -7.69 -8.14 -8.83
CA MET A 15 -8.34 -7.99 -7.52
C MET A 15 -9.00 -6.62 -7.36
N LEU A 16 -8.34 -5.54 -7.81
CA LEU A 16 -8.91 -4.19 -7.81
C LEU A 16 -10.10 -4.08 -8.76
N MET A 17 -10.02 -4.65 -9.97
CA MET A 17 -11.10 -4.67 -10.95
C MET A 17 -12.32 -5.42 -10.41
N LEU A 18 -12.10 -6.61 -9.83
CA LEU A 18 -13.16 -7.40 -9.20
C LEU A 18 -13.79 -6.66 -8.01
N LEU A 19 -13.00 -5.93 -7.24
CA LEU A 19 -13.52 -5.09 -6.16
C LEU A 19 -14.38 -3.94 -6.72
N VAL A 20 -13.99 -3.29 -7.80
CA VAL A 20 -14.78 -2.22 -8.42
C VAL A 20 -16.10 -2.74 -8.99
N LEU A 21 -16.09 -3.91 -9.63
CA LEU A 21 -17.24 -4.52 -10.30
C LEU A 21 -18.23 -5.19 -9.33
N ARG A 22 -17.72 -5.91 -8.31
CA ARG A 22 -18.53 -6.74 -7.40
C ARG A 22 -18.45 -6.31 -5.93
N ARG A 23 -17.86 -5.14 -5.65
CA ARG A 23 -17.83 -4.37 -4.39
C ARG A 23 -18.04 -5.20 -3.12
N VAL A 24 -19.30 -5.27 -2.65
CA VAL A 24 -19.65 -5.90 -1.37
C VAL A 24 -19.29 -7.39 -1.35
N THR A 25 -19.57 -8.12 -2.43
CA THR A 25 -19.29 -9.55 -2.54
C THR A 25 -17.79 -9.85 -2.52
N MET A 26 -16.98 -8.99 -3.13
CA MET A 26 -15.52 -9.18 -3.22
C MET A 26 -14.73 -8.48 -2.11
N SER A 27 -15.38 -7.66 -1.27
CA SER A 27 -14.73 -6.94 -0.17
C SER A 27 -13.96 -7.87 0.76
N ARG A 28 -14.58 -9.00 1.14
CA ARG A 28 -13.98 -9.98 2.05
C ARG A 28 -12.74 -10.64 1.44
N TRP A 29 -12.85 -11.12 0.21
CA TRP A 29 -11.75 -11.76 -0.51
C TRP A 29 -10.61 -10.79 -0.78
N PHE A 30 -10.94 -9.53 -1.10
CA PHE A 30 -9.95 -8.48 -1.26
C PHE A 30 -9.21 -8.19 0.05
N MET A 31 -9.88 -8.21 1.20
CA MET A 31 -9.21 -8.02 2.49
C MET A 31 -8.25 -9.17 2.83
N PHE A 32 -8.61 -10.43 2.53
CA PHE A 32 -7.66 -11.55 2.65
C PHE A 32 -6.46 -11.39 1.74
N TYR A 33 -6.69 -10.97 0.49
CA TYR A 33 -5.63 -10.67 -0.46
C TYR A 33 -4.66 -9.61 0.08
N VAL A 34 -5.18 -8.47 0.57
CA VAL A 34 -4.35 -7.41 1.17
C VAL A 34 -3.58 -7.90 2.39
N GLY A 35 -4.21 -8.69 3.26
CA GLY A 35 -3.52 -9.33 4.38
C GLY A 35 -2.36 -10.22 3.92
N GLY A 36 -2.58 -11.04 2.90
CA GLY A 36 -1.54 -11.86 2.27
C GLY A 36 -0.40 -11.04 1.67
N CYS A 37 -0.72 -9.95 0.99
CA CYS A 37 0.28 -9.00 0.49
C CYS A 37 1.16 -8.47 1.63
N TYR A 38 0.58 -8.06 2.76
CA TYR A 38 1.37 -7.57 3.90
C TYR A 38 2.28 -8.64 4.53
N VAL A 39 1.86 -9.91 4.58
CA VAL A 39 2.74 -11.02 4.98
C VAL A 39 3.90 -11.17 4.00
N LEU A 40 3.61 -11.13 2.70
CA LEU A 40 4.65 -11.20 1.67
C LEU A 40 5.63 -10.03 1.78
N TYR A 41 5.14 -8.80 1.99
CA TYR A 41 5.98 -7.62 2.16
C TYR A 41 6.87 -7.73 3.40
N ALA A 42 6.32 -8.24 4.50
CA ALA A 42 7.09 -8.46 5.73
C ALA A 42 8.30 -9.36 5.46
N ILE A 43 8.13 -10.46 4.72
CA ILE A 43 9.21 -11.41 4.47
C ILE A 43 10.12 -10.92 3.33
N VAL A 44 9.55 -10.70 2.14
CA VAL A 44 10.31 -10.46 0.91
C VAL A 44 11.11 -9.15 0.95
N GLN A 45 10.62 -8.10 1.62
CA GLN A 45 11.31 -6.80 1.65
C GLN A 45 12.18 -6.59 2.89
N ASN A 46 12.12 -7.47 3.90
CA ASN A 46 12.82 -7.24 5.17
C ASN A 46 13.69 -8.41 5.62
N VAL A 47 13.72 -9.52 4.89
CA VAL A 47 14.59 -10.67 5.16
C VAL A 47 15.54 -10.84 3.98
N ALA A 48 16.84 -10.87 4.26
CA ALA A 48 17.87 -11.09 3.24
C ALA A 48 18.98 -11.98 3.78
N VAL A 49 19.51 -12.85 2.93
CA VAL A 49 20.79 -13.55 3.18
C VAL A 49 21.84 -12.83 2.35
N THR A 50 22.86 -12.31 3.01
CA THR A 50 23.94 -11.52 2.40
C THR A 50 25.27 -12.22 2.57
N ASP A 51 26.16 -12.08 1.60
CA ASP A 51 27.49 -12.72 1.67
C ASP A 51 28.33 -12.20 2.83
N LYS A 52 28.16 -10.92 3.20
CA LYS A 52 28.95 -10.26 4.25
C LYS A 52 28.42 -10.48 5.67
N TYR A 53 27.10 -10.44 5.86
CA TYR A 53 26.47 -10.47 7.18
C TYR A 53 25.61 -11.71 7.42
N GLY A 54 25.54 -12.63 6.45
CA GLY A 54 24.67 -13.79 6.51
C GLY A 54 23.20 -13.39 6.56
N PHE A 55 22.44 -14.03 7.42
CA PHE A 55 21.01 -13.79 7.59
C PHE A 55 20.73 -12.47 8.33
N SER A 56 20.01 -11.55 7.68
CA SER A 56 19.64 -10.25 8.20
C SER A 56 18.12 -10.04 8.12
N ILE A 57 17.55 -9.49 9.18
CA ILE A 57 16.13 -9.12 9.26
C ILE A 57 15.96 -7.70 9.79
N VAL A 58 15.15 -6.89 9.11
CA VAL A 58 14.64 -5.62 9.66
C VAL A 58 13.42 -5.90 10.55
N THR A 59 13.68 -6.35 11.77
CA THR A 59 12.66 -6.91 12.69
C THR A 59 11.50 -5.95 12.97
N VAL A 60 11.78 -4.66 13.12
CA VAL A 60 10.75 -3.63 13.36
C VAL A 60 9.73 -3.56 12.21
N ASN A 61 10.19 -3.62 10.97
CA ASN A 61 9.31 -3.60 9.80
C ASN A 61 8.50 -4.88 9.70
N VAL A 62 9.13 -6.04 9.95
CA VAL A 62 8.44 -7.34 9.96
C VAL A 62 7.28 -7.31 10.96
N VAL A 63 7.53 -6.92 12.20
CA VAL A 63 6.50 -6.87 13.25
C VAL A 63 5.37 -5.92 12.87
N MET A 64 5.69 -4.71 12.39
CA MET A 64 4.68 -3.74 11.99
C MET A 64 3.83 -4.21 10.80
N MET A 65 4.46 -4.78 9.76
CA MET A 65 3.75 -5.26 8.58
C MET A 65 2.89 -6.49 8.90
N LEU A 66 3.37 -7.42 9.74
CA LEU A 66 2.58 -8.56 10.19
C LEU A 66 1.40 -8.13 11.06
N LEU A 67 1.55 -7.11 11.92
CA LEU A 67 0.43 -6.54 12.67
C LEU A 67 -0.66 -6.01 11.72
N VAL A 68 -0.26 -5.28 10.67
CA VAL A 68 -1.20 -4.81 9.65
C VAL A 68 -1.86 -5.98 8.93
N ALA A 69 -1.09 -7.00 8.53
CA ALA A 69 -1.60 -8.20 7.89
C ALA A 69 -2.69 -8.89 8.75
N LEU A 70 -2.42 -9.08 10.05
CA LEU A 70 -3.35 -9.68 10.99
C LEU A 70 -4.66 -8.89 11.10
N LEU A 71 -4.59 -7.56 11.13
CA LEU A 71 -5.80 -6.72 11.17
C LEU A 71 -6.63 -6.84 9.88
N TRP A 72 -5.99 -6.85 8.71
CA TRP A 72 -6.68 -7.07 7.43
C TRP A 72 -7.34 -8.45 7.37
N MET A 73 -6.64 -9.50 7.79
CA MET A 73 -7.19 -10.86 7.85
C MET A 73 -8.31 -10.98 8.88
N ARG A 74 -8.18 -10.33 10.04
CA ARG A 74 -9.22 -10.29 11.08
C ARG A 74 -10.50 -9.64 10.54
N GLU A 75 -10.38 -8.51 9.85
CA GLU A 75 -11.54 -7.85 9.23
C GLU A 75 -12.15 -8.68 8.10
N ALA A 76 -11.32 -9.37 7.31
CA ALA A 76 -11.78 -10.34 6.34
C ALA A 76 -12.56 -11.50 7.00
N TRP A 77 -12.15 -11.95 8.19
CA TRP A 77 -12.84 -13.02 8.91
C TRP A 77 -14.18 -12.55 9.50
N ARG A 78 -14.21 -11.36 10.09
CA ARG A 78 -15.41 -10.76 10.68
C ARG A 78 -16.47 -10.41 9.64
N GLY A 79 -16.05 -9.97 8.45
CA GLY A 79 -16.96 -9.54 7.39
C GLY A 79 -17.74 -8.26 7.72
N SER A 80 -17.37 -7.55 8.79
CA SER A 80 -17.96 -6.28 9.22
C SER A 80 -17.63 -5.16 8.25
N SER A 81 -16.39 -5.11 7.78
CA SER A 81 -15.89 -4.05 6.91
C SER A 81 -16.28 -4.29 5.44
N ARG A 82 -16.94 -3.31 4.82
CA ARG A 82 -17.36 -3.36 3.41
C ARG A 82 -16.63 -2.29 2.60
N LEU A 83 -15.83 -2.72 1.63
CA LEU A 83 -15.12 -1.83 0.72
C LEU A 83 -16.11 -1.33 -0.34
N THR A 84 -16.46 -0.06 -0.23
CA THR A 84 -17.42 0.62 -1.11
C THR A 84 -16.84 1.95 -1.57
N PHE A 85 -17.47 2.61 -2.53
CA PHE A 85 -17.08 3.95 -2.98
C PHE A 85 -18.07 5.02 -2.51
N GLY A 86 -18.79 4.76 -1.42
CA GLY A 86 -19.85 5.63 -0.92
C GLY A 86 -19.34 6.99 -0.40
N ASN A 87 -18.04 7.12 -0.12
CA ASN A 87 -17.43 8.38 0.31
C ASN A 87 -16.77 9.13 -0.87
N LEU A 88 -17.01 8.71 -2.11
CA LEU A 88 -16.51 9.40 -3.29
C LEU A 88 -17.29 10.70 -3.52
N ASN A 89 -16.62 11.83 -3.30
CA ASN A 89 -17.13 13.17 -3.51
C ASN A 89 -16.00 14.10 -3.97
N ARG A 90 -16.29 15.37 -4.25
CA ARG A 90 -15.27 16.34 -4.71
C ARG A 90 -14.06 16.48 -3.77
N ARG A 91 -14.25 16.26 -2.44
CA ARG A 91 -13.17 16.36 -1.43
C ARG A 91 -12.31 15.11 -1.31
N THR A 92 -12.76 13.98 -1.87
CA THR A 92 -12.05 12.68 -1.81
C THR A 92 -11.67 12.16 -3.18
N ALA A 93 -12.19 12.74 -4.27
CA ALA A 93 -11.90 12.34 -5.65
C ALA A 93 -10.40 12.43 -5.99
N TRP A 94 -9.67 13.38 -5.41
CA TRP A 94 -8.22 13.52 -5.57
C TRP A 94 -7.42 12.31 -5.06
N LEU A 95 -8.01 11.45 -4.22
CA LEU A 95 -7.37 10.23 -3.75
C LEU A 95 -7.21 9.18 -4.87
N ILE A 96 -8.10 9.20 -5.88
CA ILE A 96 -8.06 8.27 -7.01
C ILE A 96 -6.79 8.45 -7.84
N PRO A 97 -6.46 9.65 -8.38
CA PRO A 97 -5.23 9.82 -9.14
C PRO A 97 -3.98 9.54 -8.31
N ALA A 98 -3.99 9.83 -7.00
CA ALA A 98 -2.88 9.47 -6.11
C ALA A 98 -2.68 7.94 -6.01
N ALA A 99 -3.77 7.18 -5.87
CA ALA A 99 -3.71 5.72 -5.85
C ALA A 99 -3.29 5.15 -7.21
N LEU A 100 -3.80 5.70 -8.33
CA LEU A 100 -3.39 5.28 -9.66
C LEU A 100 -1.90 5.55 -9.93
N PHE A 101 -1.38 6.69 -9.46
CA PHE A 101 0.05 6.99 -9.54
C PHE A 101 0.87 5.97 -8.74
N CYS A 102 0.43 5.60 -7.53
CA CYS A 102 1.12 4.59 -6.72
C CYS A 102 1.07 3.18 -7.33
N LEU A 103 -0.05 2.85 -7.98
CA LEU A 103 -0.23 1.57 -8.68
C LEU A 103 0.60 1.51 -9.97
N TRP A 104 0.67 2.61 -10.72
CA TRP A 104 1.48 2.71 -11.92
C TRP A 104 2.97 2.69 -11.59
N TRP A 105 3.37 3.45 -10.56
CA TRP A 105 4.75 3.61 -10.10
C TRP A 105 5.75 3.80 -11.25
N PRO A 106 5.66 4.91 -12.00
CA PRO A 106 6.44 5.14 -13.23
C PRO A 106 7.93 5.41 -12.92
N MET A 107 8.66 4.39 -12.49
CA MET A 107 10.06 4.48 -12.04
C MET A 107 10.87 3.35 -12.66
N ASP A 108 12.02 3.69 -13.25
CA ASP A 108 12.98 2.69 -13.70
C ASP A 108 13.82 2.18 -12.53
N MET A 109 13.46 0.99 -12.05
CA MET A 109 14.16 0.29 -10.97
C MET A 109 15.55 -0.24 -11.37
N MET A 110 15.89 -0.24 -12.67
CA MET A 110 17.14 -0.77 -13.21
C MET A 110 18.19 0.33 -13.43
N ARG A 111 17.75 1.57 -13.65
CA ARG A 111 18.62 2.73 -13.92
C ARG A 111 18.48 3.82 -12.87
N GLY A 112 18.62 3.46 -11.59
CA GLY A 112 18.78 4.45 -10.53
C GLY A 112 17.50 5.13 -10.04
N ALA A 113 16.33 4.51 -10.19
CA ALA A 113 15.04 5.02 -9.71
C ALA A 113 14.61 6.35 -10.38
N GLU A 114 15.08 6.60 -11.59
CA GLU A 114 14.67 7.75 -12.39
C GLU A 114 13.21 7.61 -12.88
N PRO A 115 12.50 8.72 -13.14
CA PRO A 115 11.15 8.66 -13.67
C PRO A 115 11.10 8.06 -15.08
N ASP A 116 10.29 7.01 -15.25
CA ASP A 116 9.97 6.43 -16.54
C ASP A 116 8.44 6.34 -16.69
N PHE A 117 7.89 7.24 -17.50
CA PHE A 117 6.45 7.37 -17.74
C PHE A 117 5.92 6.40 -18.81
N SER A 118 6.59 5.25 -19.00
CA SER A 118 6.05 4.20 -19.85
C SER A 118 4.76 3.60 -19.25
N PRO A 119 3.64 3.55 -20.00
CA PRO A 119 2.40 2.94 -19.53
C PRO A 119 2.53 1.45 -19.20
N ILE A 120 3.57 0.79 -19.73
CA ILE A 120 3.81 -0.63 -19.50
C ILE A 120 4.01 -0.96 -18.02
N HIS A 121 4.53 0.00 -17.23
CA HIS A 121 4.73 -0.16 -15.79
C HIS A 121 3.43 -0.40 -15.03
N LEU A 122 2.28 -0.02 -15.59
CA LEU A 122 1.00 -0.33 -14.94
C LEU A 122 0.71 -1.83 -14.92
N PHE A 123 1.12 -2.56 -15.96
CA PHE A 123 0.82 -3.99 -16.15
C PHE A 123 2.01 -4.89 -15.83
N ALA A 124 3.21 -4.45 -16.20
CA ALA A 124 4.44 -5.20 -16.03
C ALA A 124 5.32 -4.66 -14.89
N GLY A 125 4.88 -3.61 -14.19
CA GLY A 125 5.60 -2.98 -13.08
C GLY A 125 5.67 -3.86 -11.82
N GLY A 126 6.49 -3.41 -10.87
CA GLY A 126 6.76 -4.13 -9.62
C GLY A 126 6.06 -3.53 -8.41
N SER A 127 5.20 -2.53 -8.61
CA SER A 127 4.59 -1.77 -7.52
C SER A 127 3.75 -2.67 -6.61
N ALA A 128 3.00 -3.62 -7.17
CA ALA A 128 2.22 -4.61 -6.43
C ALA A 128 3.03 -5.50 -5.47
N MET A 129 4.35 -5.58 -5.60
CA MET A 129 5.20 -6.36 -4.69
C MET A 129 5.77 -5.54 -3.54
N ALA A 130 5.59 -4.22 -3.57
CA ALA A 130 6.24 -3.31 -2.64
C ALA A 130 5.23 -2.70 -1.66
N PHE A 131 5.67 -2.58 -0.40
CA PHE A 131 4.83 -2.04 0.67
C PHE A 131 4.47 -0.57 0.40
N CYS A 132 5.44 0.21 -0.02
CA CYS A 132 5.35 1.67 -0.16
C CYS A 132 4.34 2.13 -1.22
N PRO A 133 4.30 1.58 -2.45
CA PRO A 133 3.26 1.88 -3.43
C PRO A 133 1.88 1.34 -3.04
N MET A 134 1.77 0.14 -2.48
CA MET A 134 0.47 -0.50 -2.30
C MET A 134 -0.28 -0.05 -1.04
N THR A 135 0.43 0.31 0.03
CA THR A 135 -0.19 0.83 1.25
C THR A 135 -1.05 2.09 1.01
N PRO A 136 -0.61 3.14 0.28
CA PRO A 136 -1.47 4.27 -0.03
C PRO A 136 -2.66 3.86 -0.91
N VAL A 137 -2.51 2.90 -1.84
CA VAL A 137 -3.66 2.35 -2.61
C VAL A 137 -4.70 1.74 -1.66
N PHE A 138 -4.27 0.89 -0.72
CA PHE A 138 -5.17 0.25 0.24
C PHE A 138 -5.81 1.25 1.20
N LEU A 139 -5.07 2.25 1.67
CA LEU A 139 -5.60 3.34 2.49
C LEU A 139 -6.64 4.16 1.72
N VAL A 140 -6.40 4.45 0.44
CA VAL A 140 -7.38 5.16 -0.40
C VAL A 140 -8.68 4.35 -0.50
N LEU A 141 -8.62 3.04 -0.69
CA LEU A 141 -9.81 2.19 -0.72
C LEU A 141 -10.60 2.24 0.60
N LEU A 142 -9.90 2.18 1.75
CA LEU A 142 -10.52 2.33 3.06
C LEU A 142 -11.14 3.73 3.25
N LEU A 143 -10.48 4.78 2.76
CA LEU A 143 -10.94 6.16 2.88
C LEU A 143 -12.13 6.50 1.97
N LEU A 144 -12.22 5.87 0.80
CA LEU A 144 -13.34 5.99 -0.13
C LEU A 144 -14.57 5.17 0.31
N SER A 145 -14.37 4.24 1.24
CA SER A 145 -15.44 3.47 1.88
C SER A 145 -16.13 4.28 2.97
N LYS A 146 -17.46 4.41 2.89
CA LYS A 146 -18.25 5.25 3.80
C LYS A 146 -18.67 4.49 5.07
N GLU A 147 -19.16 3.28 4.90
CA GLU A 147 -19.83 2.49 5.95
C GLU A 147 -18.95 1.35 6.47
N ASN A 148 -19.06 1.10 7.78
CA ASN A 148 -18.56 -0.08 8.49
C ASN A 148 -17.06 -0.42 8.40
N ILE A 149 -16.20 0.51 7.94
CA ILE A 149 -14.74 0.30 8.02
C ILE A 149 -14.27 0.33 9.47
N ASP A 150 -13.58 -0.73 9.89
CA ASP A 150 -12.90 -0.79 11.18
C ASP A 150 -11.85 0.32 11.29
N LEU A 151 -12.07 1.21 12.26
CA LEU A 151 -11.21 2.36 12.48
C LEU A 151 -9.82 1.96 12.96
N THR A 152 -9.69 0.83 13.65
CA THR A 152 -8.41 0.31 14.11
C THR A 152 -7.56 -0.13 12.92
N LEU A 153 -8.15 -0.86 11.96
CA LEU A 153 -7.52 -1.24 10.70
C LEU A 153 -6.99 -0.01 9.96
N LEU A 154 -7.85 1.00 9.77
CA LEU A 154 -7.47 2.24 9.09
C LEU A 154 -6.31 2.96 9.81
N ARG A 155 -6.41 3.11 11.13
CA ARG A 155 -5.41 3.84 11.94
C ARG A 155 -4.07 3.13 12.00
N VAL A 156 -4.06 1.81 12.22
CA VAL A 156 -2.82 1.04 12.33
C VAL A 156 -2.14 0.95 10.97
N THR A 157 -2.89 0.68 9.89
CA THR A 157 -2.34 0.68 8.52
C THR A 157 -1.73 2.05 8.18
N ALA A 158 -2.42 3.14 8.52
CA ALA A 158 -1.92 4.49 8.28
C ALA A 158 -0.73 4.85 9.17
N LEU A 159 -0.71 4.44 10.44
CA LEU A 159 0.41 4.70 11.34
C LEU A 159 1.67 3.98 10.88
N VAL A 160 1.57 2.70 10.54
CA VAL A 160 2.70 1.91 10.02
C VAL A 160 3.17 2.47 8.68
N GLY A 161 2.25 2.79 7.78
CA GLY A 161 2.56 3.45 6.51
C GLY A 161 3.28 4.79 6.70
N PHE A 162 2.85 5.58 7.67
CA PHE A 162 3.49 6.87 8.00
C PHE A 162 4.91 6.67 8.56
N ILE A 163 5.10 5.78 9.54
CA ILE A 163 6.41 5.50 10.15
C ILE A 163 7.41 5.04 9.08
N ILE A 164 7.05 4.01 8.30
CA ILE A 164 7.91 3.47 7.24
C ILE A 164 8.14 4.51 6.14
N GLY A 165 7.12 5.30 5.79
CA GLY A 165 7.26 6.41 4.85
C GLY A 165 8.25 7.46 5.33
N CYS A 166 8.20 7.84 6.60
CA CYS A 166 9.14 8.78 7.21
C CYS A 166 10.58 8.24 7.20
N TYR A 167 10.80 6.96 7.50
CA TYR A 167 12.13 6.36 7.38
C TYR A 167 12.63 6.40 5.93
N ASN A 168 11.77 6.14 4.96
CA ASN A 168 12.14 6.21 3.54
C ASN A 168 12.32 7.64 3.01
N MET A 169 11.96 8.68 3.76
CA MET A 169 12.38 10.06 3.43
C MET A 169 13.89 10.24 3.59
N GLY A 170 14.57 9.35 4.34
CA GLY A 170 16.03 9.31 4.40
C GLY A 170 16.70 9.16 3.02
N ASN A 171 15.99 8.66 2.01
CA ASN A 171 16.50 8.60 0.63
C ASN A 171 16.87 9.99 0.08
N PHE A 172 16.22 11.07 0.52
CA PHE A 172 16.60 12.43 0.12
C PHE A 172 18.00 12.84 0.60
N ALA A 173 18.54 12.17 1.62
CA ALA A 173 19.89 12.43 2.14
C ALA A 173 20.98 11.66 1.38
N THR A 174 20.64 10.97 0.29
CA THR A 174 21.60 10.21 -0.54
C THR A 174 21.73 10.84 -1.92
N ASP A 175 22.94 10.82 -2.48
CA ASP A 175 23.28 11.51 -3.74
C ASP A 175 22.43 11.06 -4.95
N ALA A 176 21.90 9.84 -4.93
CA ALA A 176 21.05 9.27 -5.98
C ALA A 176 19.57 9.09 -5.56
N GLY A 177 19.19 9.50 -4.34
CA GLY A 177 17.89 9.13 -3.77
C GLY A 177 16.79 10.19 -3.88
N PHE A 178 17.02 11.29 -4.60
CA PHE A 178 16.03 12.36 -4.74
C PHE A 178 14.69 11.85 -5.31
N TYR A 179 14.72 11.18 -6.46
CA TYR A 179 13.52 10.62 -7.06
C TYR A 179 12.92 9.54 -6.16
N LEU A 180 13.73 8.63 -5.64
CA LEU A 180 13.26 7.59 -4.72
C LEU A 180 12.53 8.17 -3.50
N GLY A 181 13.03 9.28 -2.93
CA GLY A 181 12.35 10.04 -1.89
C GLY A 181 11.00 10.61 -2.34
N LEU A 182 10.93 11.20 -3.55
CA LEU A 182 9.68 11.72 -4.13
C LEU A 182 8.61 10.63 -4.26
N TYR A 183 8.96 9.43 -4.71
CA TYR A 183 7.99 8.33 -4.84
C TYR A 183 7.46 7.82 -3.50
N HIS A 184 8.12 8.12 -2.38
CA HIS A 184 7.63 7.79 -1.04
C HIS A 184 6.71 8.88 -0.45
N LEU A 185 6.64 10.07 -1.04
CA LEU A 185 5.74 11.14 -0.58
C LEU A 185 4.25 10.74 -0.56
N PRO A 186 3.70 10.02 -1.56
CA PRO A 186 2.32 9.54 -1.51
C PRO A 186 2.03 8.67 -0.28
N LEU A 187 2.96 7.79 0.10
CA LEU A 187 2.82 6.96 1.30
C LEU A 187 2.69 7.84 2.55
N VAL A 188 3.59 8.81 2.74
CA VAL A 188 3.57 9.73 3.88
C VAL A 188 2.30 10.58 3.88
N GLY A 189 1.97 11.18 2.73
CA GLY A 189 0.85 12.11 2.58
C GLY A 189 -0.51 11.44 2.79
N ILE A 190 -0.75 10.29 2.14
CA ILE A 190 -2.01 9.54 2.29
C ILE A 190 -2.14 8.97 3.70
N SER A 191 -1.05 8.46 4.29
CA SER A 191 -1.04 7.95 5.66
C SER A 191 -1.37 9.04 6.67
N LEU A 192 -0.73 10.22 6.57
CA LEU A 192 -1.03 11.36 7.43
C LEU A 192 -2.49 11.82 7.24
N TYR A 193 -2.95 11.94 6.00
CA TYR A 193 -4.34 12.29 5.71
C TYR A 193 -5.33 11.30 6.32
N ALA A 194 -5.05 10.00 6.24
CA ALA A 194 -5.87 8.95 6.83
C ALA A 194 -5.95 9.06 8.37
N LEU A 195 -4.82 9.30 9.03
CA LEU A 195 -4.75 9.50 10.49
C LEU A 195 -5.56 10.73 10.91
N LEU A 196 -5.40 11.86 10.22
CA LEU A 196 -6.12 13.10 10.52
C LEU A 196 -7.64 12.96 10.31
N LYS A 197 -8.05 12.30 9.21
CA LYS A 197 -9.47 12.08 8.91
C LYS A 197 -10.11 11.08 9.88
N SER A 198 -9.36 10.07 10.31
CA SER A 198 -9.82 9.09 11.30
C SER A 198 -10.10 9.69 12.68
N LYS A 199 -9.39 10.76 13.07
CA LYS A 199 -9.69 11.52 14.30
C LYS A 199 -11.02 12.28 14.21
N ARG A 200 -11.38 12.80 13.04
CA ARG A 200 -12.65 13.53 12.82
C ARG A 200 -13.87 12.61 12.84
N LYS A 201 -13.72 11.34 12.45
CA LYS A 201 -14.81 10.35 12.43
C LYS A 201 -15.29 9.95 13.84
N ASN A 202 -14.48 10.19 14.88
CA ASN A 202 -14.86 10.00 16.29
C ASN A 202 -15.67 11.17 16.90
N LYS A 203 -15.91 12.25 16.15
CA LYS A 203 -16.72 13.40 16.60
C LYS A 203 -18.16 13.38 16.05
N ILE A 204 -18.68 12.19 15.77
CA ILE A 204 -20.09 11.98 15.37
C ILE A 204 -20.76 11.24 16.52
#